data_AF-A0A2I1GKU4-F1
#
_entry.id   AF-A0A2I1GKU4-F1
#
_cell.length_a   1.000
_cell.length_b   1.000
_cell.length_c   1.000
_cell.angle_alpha   90.00
_cell.angle_beta   90.00
_cell.angle_gamma   90.00
#
_symmetry.space_group_name_H-M   'P 1'
#
loop_
_entity.id
_entity.type
_entity.pdbx_description
1 polymer ?
#
loop_
_entity_poly.entity_id
_entity_poly.type
_entity_poly.pdbx_seq_one_letter_code
_entity_poly.pdbx_strand_id
1 'polypeptide(L)'
;MSVRLWCLVRGSGSENVFYVTIDKGNFIIDLKDAIKGKKRNEFSNVDANRLILWRVNIDQTQIMFAHIDDMLNDKNKLVIPGLTIEEAFGDIKGVNVRVIVEASQVFSREPTGLVHIFVDNSNIEIEGKKLISALESVYENQLYIDYGRLLKTLLNGRQIGDDPVIVGSRPPPNDSIWRKIEDFGYRVTVFDKNYAFQEKEVDNELWLSISDAIQEHKRPGIIVLVAGDGDYRPALTRALLRDWIVEIWFWDHAMSQRLKWINMPYRSDL
;
A
#
# COMPACT_ATOMS: atom_id res chain seq x y z
N MET A 1 17.23 32.12 18.68
CA MET A 1 17.98 32.69 17.53
C MET A 1 17.56 31.91 16.30
N SER A 2 17.15 32.59 15.24
CA SER A 2 16.64 31.92 14.04
C SER A 2 17.74 31.72 13.00
N VAL A 3 17.60 30.67 12.19
CA VAL A 3 18.46 30.39 11.04
C VAL A 3 17.65 30.50 9.75
N ARG A 4 18.36 30.81 8.67
CA ARG A 4 17.81 30.79 7.31
C ARG A 4 18.29 29.53 6.59
N LEU A 5 17.36 28.63 6.31
CA LEU A 5 17.63 27.41 5.56
C LEU A 5 17.22 27.62 4.11
N TRP A 6 18.16 27.39 3.19
CA TRP A 6 17.88 27.34 1.77
C TRP A 6 17.41 25.94 1.39
N CYS A 7 16.30 25.88 0.69
CA CYS A 7 15.57 24.68 0.34
C CYS A 7 15.35 24.62 -1.16
N LEU A 8 15.29 23.40 -1.71
CA LEU A 8 14.92 23.15 -3.09
C LEU A 8 13.96 21.96 -3.14
N VAL A 9 12.95 22.05 -4.00
CA VAL A 9 12.06 20.90 -4.25
C VAL A 9 12.76 19.96 -5.21
N ARG A 10 12.81 18.66 -4.88
CA ARG A 10 13.44 17.65 -5.73
C ARG A 10 12.81 17.68 -7.13
N GLY A 11 13.63 17.72 -8.17
CA GLY A 11 13.19 17.82 -9.56
C GLY A 11 12.89 19.25 -10.05
N SER A 12 12.98 20.27 -9.19
CA SER A 12 12.91 21.68 -9.61
C SER A 12 14.29 22.25 -9.96
N GLY A 13 14.32 23.21 -10.90
CA GLY A 13 15.55 23.89 -11.30
C GLY A 13 16.10 24.82 -10.22
N SER A 14 17.40 25.17 -10.31
CA SER A 14 18.10 26.03 -9.34
C SER A 14 17.44 27.40 -9.14
N GLU A 15 16.71 27.91 -10.13
CA GLU A 15 15.93 29.14 -10.06
C GLU A 15 14.77 29.09 -9.06
N ASN A 16 14.37 27.89 -8.63
CA ASN A 16 13.26 27.66 -7.69
C ASN A 16 13.73 27.48 -6.24
N VAL A 17 15.02 27.67 -5.97
CA VAL A 17 15.57 27.67 -4.61
C VAL A 17 14.86 28.75 -3.78
N PHE A 18 14.40 28.37 -2.59
CA PHE A 18 13.71 29.26 -1.65
C PHE A 18 14.33 29.15 -0.28
N TYR A 19 13.99 30.06 0.63
CA TYR A 19 14.42 29.96 2.03
C TYR A 19 13.25 29.94 3.00
N VAL A 20 13.46 29.28 4.12
CA VAL A 20 12.62 29.33 5.32
C VAL A 20 13.43 29.88 6.49
N THR A 21 12.81 30.71 7.31
CA THR A 21 13.39 31.17 8.57
C THR A 21 12.74 30.38 9.70
N ILE A 22 13.55 29.76 10.55
CA ILE A 22 13.07 28.90 11.65
C ILE A 22 13.99 29.04 12.86
N ASP A 23 13.44 28.91 14.07
CA ASP A 23 14.25 29.00 15.29
C ASP A 23 15.14 27.77 15.49
N LYS A 24 16.38 27.98 15.95
CA LYS A 24 17.36 26.91 16.21
C LYS A 24 16.82 25.84 17.17
N GLY A 25 15.99 26.23 18.13
CA GLY A 25 15.35 25.33 19.10
C GLY A 25 14.09 24.63 18.60
N ASN A 26 13.61 24.92 17.39
CA ASN A 26 12.50 24.17 16.78
C ASN A 26 12.98 22.79 16.32
N PHE A 27 12.03 21.93 16.01
CA PHE A 27 12.27 20.56 15.58
C PHE A 27 12.12 20.40 14.06
N ILE A 28 12.56 19.25 13.52
CA ILE A 28 12.37 18.90 12.11
C ILE A 28 10.89 18.89 11.71
N ILE A 29 9.96 18.56 12.61
CA ILE A 29 8.53 18.64 12.32
C ILE A 29 8.07 20.08 12.03
N ASP A 30 8.54 21.05 12.81
CA ASP A 30 8.23 22.47 12.61
C ASP A 30 8.83 22.98 11.29
N LEU A 31 9.99 22.44 10.88
CA LEU A 31 10.60 22.73 9.58
C LEU A 31 9.72 22.26 8.42
N LYS A 32 9.11 21.08 8.53
CA LYS A 32 8.17 20.58 7.52
C LYS A 32 6.95 21.50 7.39
N ASP A 33 6.40 21.96 8.51
CA ASP A 33 5.29 22.90 8.53
C ASP A 33 5.67 24.25 7.91
N ALA A 34 6.85 24.78 8.26
CA ALA A 34 7.37 26.02 7.69
C ALA A 34 7.58 25.94 6.18
N ILE A 35 8.12 24.82 5.68
CA ILE A 35 8.31 24.55 4.26
C ILE A 35 6.95 24.48 3.54
N LYS A 36 5.99 23.72 4.09
CA LYS A 36 4.62 23.64 3.54
C LYS A 36 3.97 25.03 3.50
N GLY A 37 4.07 25.81 4.57
CA GLY A 37 3.54 27.17 4.63
C GLY A 37 4.15 28.08 3.56
N LYS A 38 5.47 27.98 3.34
CA LYS A 38 6.20 28.76 2.31
C LYS A 38 5.82 28.37 0.88
N LYS A 39 5.56 27.09 0.65
CA LYS A 39 5.23 26.48 -0.65
C LYS A 39 3.80 25.93 -0.67
N ARG A 40 2.85 26.71 -0.14
CA ARG A 40 1.47 26.26 0.13
C ARG A 40 0.74 25.71 -1.08
N ASN A 41 0.94 26.30 -2.25
CA ASN A 41 0.28 25.84 -3.48
C ASN A 41 0.89 24.52 -3.99
N GLU A 42 2.22 24.44 -3.98
CA GLU A 42 3.01 23.27 -4.42
C GLU A 42 2.77 22.05 -3.52
N PHE A 43 2.55 22.27 -2.22
CA PHE A 43 2.28 21.23 -1.22
C PHE A 43 0.84 21.25 -0.69
N SER A 44 -0.11 21.80 -1.44
CA SER A 44 -1.50 21.98 -0.99
C SER A 44 -2.17 20.66 -0.59
N ASN A 45 -1.89 19.59 -1.32
CA ASN A 45 -2.47 18.25 -1.13
C ASN A 45 -1.62 17.29 -0.27
N VAL A 46 -0.53 17.78 0.31
CA VAL A 46 0.43 16.97 1.08
C VAL A 46 0.47 17.47 2.51
N ASP A 47 0.18 16.61 3.48
CA ASP A 47 0.38 16.94 4.90
C ASP A 47 1.86 17.17 5.17
N ALA A 48 2.18 18.17 5.99
CA ALA A 48 3.56 18.57 6.23
C ALA A 48 4.42 17.42 6.74
N ASN A 49 3.88 16.59 7.64
CA ASN A 49 4.56 15.41 8.17
C ASN A 49 4.95 14.38 7.09
N ARG A 50 4.28 14.37 5.93
CA ARG A 50 4.58 13.50 4.77
C ARG A 50 5.67 14.04 3.85
N LEU A 51 6.14 15.27 4.07
CA LEU A 51 7.31 15.77 3.36
C LEU A 51 8.55 14.96 3.75
N ILE A 52 9.31 14.56 2.75
CA ILE A 52 10.61 13.91 2.93
C ILE A 52 11.67 14.98 2.79
N LEU A 53 12.54 15.08 3.80
CA LEU A 53 13.60 16.07 3.85
C LEU A 53 14.97 15.36 3.86
N TRP A 54 15.89 15.84 3.05
CA TRP A 54 17.31 15.45 3.12
C TRP A 54 18.15 16.66 3.48
N ARG A 55 19.09 16.47 4.41
CA ARG A 55 20.13 17.43 4.77
C ARG A 55 21.25 17.37 3.74
N VAL A 56 21.50 18.49 3.08
CA VAL A 56 22.56 18.60 2.07
C VAL A 56 23.42 19.85 2.28
N ASN A 57 24.44 20.02 1.46
CA ASN A 57 25.23 21.25 1.38
C ASN A 57 25.67 21.45 -0.06
N ILE A 58 24.79 21.98 -0.89
CA ILE A 58 24.98 22.06 -2.34
C ILE A 58 25.03 23.54 -2.75
N ASP A 59 26.06 23.91 -3.49
CA ASP A 59 26.12 25.24 -4.10
C ASP A 59 25.05 25.36 -5.19
N GLN A 60 24.36 26.50 -5.26
CA GLN A 60 23.28 26.68 -6.23
C GLN A 60 23.74 26.55 -7.68
N THR A 61 25.01 26.87 -7.98
CA THR A 61 25.60 26.68 -9.32
C THR A 61 25.79 25.21 -9.66
N GLN A 62 26.03 24.34 -8.68
CA GLN A 62 26.20 22.90 -8.89
C GLN A 62 24.88 22.24 -9.27
N ILE A 63 23.74 22.79 -8.82
CA ILE A 63 22.41 22.27 -9.15
C ILE A 63 22.14 22.33 -10.66
N MET A 64 22.74 23.28 -11.38
CA MET A 64 22.57 23.40 -12.84
C MET A 64 23.24 22.27 -13.61
N PHE A 65 24.26 21.61 -13.04
CA PHE A 65 25.13 20.67 -13.75
C PHE A 65 25.12 19.26 -13.14
N ALA A 66 24.53 19.07 -11.95
CA ALA A 66 24.54 17.81 -11.23
C ALA A 66 23.15 17.15 -11.18
N HIS A 67 23.11 15.82 -11.27
CA HIS A 67 21.94 15.04 -10.91
C HIS A 67 21.83 15.00 -9.39
N ILE A 68 20.94 15.83 -8.82
CA ILE A 68 20.72 15.93 -7.36
C ILE A 68 20.49 14.54 -6.72
N ASP A 69 19.85 13.63 -7.45
CA ASP A 69 19.52 12.28 -7.00
C ASP A 69 20.76 11.47 -6.55
N ASP A 70 21.91 11.66 -7.19
CA ASP A 70 23.15 10.97 -6.82
C ASP A 70 23.66 11.40 -5.43
N MET A 71 23.21 12.55 -4.95
CA MET A 71 23.59 13.11 -3.65
C MET A 71 22.60 12.76 -2.53
N LEU A 72 21.49 12.10 -2.83
CA LEU A 72 20.45 11.74 -1.85
C LEU A 72 20.58 10.27 -1.44
N ASN A 73 20.62 10.01 -0.14
CA ASN A 73 20.67 8.65 0.40
C ASN A 73 20.07 8.58 1.82
N ASP A 74 19.95 7.38 2.38
CA ASP A 74 19.32 7.23 3.70
C ASP A 74 20.13 7.88 4.83
N LYS A 75 21.45 8.07 4.66
CA LYS A 75 22.30 8.69 5.70
C LYS A 75 22.05 10.18 5.85
N ASN A 76 21.62 10.86 4.79
CA ASN A 76 21.35 12.29 4.83
C ASN A 76 19.86 12.62 4.94
N LYS A 77 18.99 11.61 5.08
CA LYS A 77 17.56 11.78 5.29
C LYS A 77 17.26 12.21 6.74
N LEU A 78 16.44 13.24 6.90
CA LEU A 78 16.03 13.76 8.21
C LEU A 78 14.82 12.97 8.73
N VAL A 79 15.07 11.79 9.27
CA VAL A 79 14.03 10.83 9.70
C VAL A 79 13.51 11.06 11.12
N ILE A 80 14.30 11.71 11.99
CA ILE A 80 13.95 11.92 13.41
C ILE A 80 13.17 13.24 13.56
N PRO A 81 11.85 13.23 13.81
CA PRO A 81 11.05 14.45 13.82
C PRO A 81 11.38 15.40 14.96
N GLY A 82 11.82 14.85 16.11
CA GLY A 82 12.20 15.61 17.31
C GLY A 82 13.67 16.04 17.36
N LEU A 83 14.44 15.85 16.29
CA LEU A 83 15.78 16.42 16.18
C LEU A 83 15.65 17.94 16.05
N THR A 84 16.43 18.70 16.81
CA THR A 84 16.37 20.16 16.73
C THR A 84 17.03 20.68 15.46
N ILE A 85 16.65 21.88 15.02
CA ILE A 85 17.28 22.54 13.89
C ILE A 85 18.78 22.79 14.15
N GLU A 86 19.14 23.13 15.39
CA GLU A 86 20.53 23.32 15.79
C GLU A 86 21.35 22.03 15.66
N GLU A 87 20.85 20.90 16.16
CA GLU A 87 21.52 19.61 16.01
C GLU A 87 21.60 19.16 14.55
N ALA A 88 20.54 19.38 13.78
CA ALA A 88 20.45 18.94 12.40
C ALA A 88 21.36 19.75 11.47
N PHE A 89 21.45 21.06 11.66
CA PHE A 89 22.10 21.95 10.68
C PHE A 89 23.27 22.78 11.23
N GLY A 90 23.51 22.82 12.54
CA GLY A 90 24.64 23.52 13.16
C GLY A 90 24.73 25.00 12.80
N ASP A 91 25.95 25.56 12.86
CA ASP A 91 26.21 26.93 12.40
C ASP A 91 26.35 26.98 10.88
N ILE A 92 25.27 27.41 10.24
CA ILE A 92 25.17 27.52 8.78
C ILE A 92 25.54 28.93 8.34
N LYS A 93 26.43 29.04 7.36
CA LYS A 93 26.72 30.29 6.64
C LYS A 93 26.50 30.10 5.14
N GLY A 94 26.25 31.21 4.44
CA GLY A 94 26.13 31.26 2.98
C GLY A 94 24.74 30.95 2.43
N VAL A 95 24.68 30.70 1.13
CA VAL A 95 23.44 30.52 0.35
C VAL A 95 23.25 29.12 -0.24
N ASN A 96 24.11 28.18 0.17
CA ASN A 96 24.05 26.80 -0.26
C ASN A 96 22.71 26.18 0.17
N VAL A 97 22.13 25.37 -0.71
CA VAL A 97 20.96 24.57 -0.40
C VAL A 97 21.32 23.60 0.72
N ARG A 98 20.54 23.65 1.79
CA ARG A 98 20.69 22.83 3.00
C ARG A 98 19.64 21.74 3.10
N VAL A 99 18.51 21.91 2.41
CA VAL A 99 17.40 20.96 2.45
C VAL A 99 16.91 20.67 1.04
N ILE A 100 16.96 19.41 0.63
CA ILE A 100 16.12 18.94 -0.48
C ILE A 100 14.81 18.45 0.10
N VAL A 101 13.71 18.91 -0.50
CA VAL A 101 12.34 18.57 -0.11
C VAL A 101 11.74 17.76 -1.23
N GLU A 102 11.23 16.58 -0.90
CA GLU A 102 10.35 15.84 -1.80
C GLU A 102 8.99 15.76 -1.14
N ALA A 103 7.98 16.26 -1.85
CA ALA A 103 6.64 15.75 -1.63
C ALA A 103 6.68 14.29 -2.07
N SER A 104 6.60 13.35 -1.12
CA SER A 104 6.32 11.95 -1.44
C SER A 104 5.19 11.97 -2.46
N GLN A 105 5.49 11.60 -3.71
CA GLN A 105 4.65 11.95 -4.85
C GLN A 105 3.20 11.66 -4.51
N VAL A 106 2.35 12.67 -4.68
CA VAL A 106 0.90 12.45 -4.73
C VAL A 106 0.66 11.69 -6.03
N PHE A 107 0.85 10.38 -5.97
CA PHE A 107 0.12 9.47 -6.82
C PHE A 107 -1.35 9.88 -6.73
N SER A 108 -2.04 10.03 -7.86
CA SER A 108 -3.47 10.36 -7.83
C SER A 108 -4.15 9.41 -6.85
N ARG A 109 -4.82 9.96 -5.84
CA ARG A 109 -5.59 9.17 -4.87
C ARG A 109 -6.72 8.39 -5.52
N GLU A 110 -7.10 8.79 -6.74
CA GLU A 110 -7.98 8.04 -7.61
C GLU A 110 -7.43 6.62 -7.79
N PRO A 111 -8.15 5.61 -7.26
CA PRO A 111 -7.80 4.22 -7.46
C PRO A 111 -7.61 3.95 -8.95
N THR A 112 -6.61 3.14 -9.29
CA THR A 112 -6.31 2.79 -10.68
C THR A 112 -7.48 2.09 -11.38
N GLY A 113 -8.45 1.58 -10.62
CA GLY A 113 -9.51 0.70 -11.08
C GLY A 113 -9.02 -0.73 -11.37
N LEU A 114 -7.72 -1.00 -11.18
CA LEU A 114 -7.14 -2.33 -11.34
C LEU A 114 -7.55 -3.22 -10.17
N VAL A 115 -7.89 -4.46 -10.49
CA VAL A 115 -8.39 -5.45 -9.51
C VAL A 115 -7.29 -6.42 -9.13
N HIS A 116 -7.08 -6.60 -7.83
CA HIS A 116 -6.14 -7.54 -7.23
C HIS A 116 -6.94 -8.57 -6.44
N ILE A 117 -6.89 -9.85 -6.86
CA ILE A 117 -7.77 -10.91 -6.36
C ILE A 117 -7.00 -11.84 -5.42
N PHE A 118 -7.54 -12.01 -4.22
CA PHE A 118 -7.00 -12.86 -3.16
C PHE A 118 -8.06 -13.86 -2.72
N VAL A 119 -7.77 -15.15 -2.87
CA VAL A 119 -8.71 -16.24 -2.60
C VAL A 119 -8.15 -17.12 -1.48
N ASP A 120 -8.90 -17.21 -0.39
CA ASP A 120 -8.71 -18.28 0.59
C ASP A 120 -9.49 -19.50 0.13
N ASN A 121 -8.80 -20.41 -0.54
CA ASN A 121 -9.46 -21.52 -1.18
C ASN A 121 -10.08 -22.50 -0.19
N SER A 122 -9.42 -22.69 0.95
CA SER A 122 -9.98 -23.55 2.00
C SER A 122 -11.30 -23.00 2.51
N ASN A 123 -11.42 -21.68 2.66
CA ASN A 123 -12.65 -21.04 3.12
C ASN A 123 -13.81 -21.24 2.12
N ILE A 124 -13.55 -21.10 0.82
CA ILE A 124 -14.57 -21.30 -0.23
C ILE A 124 -14.95 -22.78 -0.37
N GLU A 125 -13.97 -23.68 -0.42
CA GLU A 125 -14.22 -25.13 -0.53
C GLU A 125 -15.05 -25.63 0.64
N ILE A 126 -14.75 -25.22 1.87
CA ILE A 126 -15.48 -25.68 3.06
C ILE A 126 -16.89 -25.06 3.11
N GLU A 127 -17.00 -23.73 3.12
CA GLU A 127 -18.29 -23.07 3.37
C GLU A 127 -19.21 -23.13 2.15
N GLY A 128 -18.64 -23.08 0.94
CA GLY A 128 -19.40 -23.21 -0.30
C GLY A 128 -19.99 -24.60 -0.47
N LYS A 129 -19.20 -25.66 -0.22
CA LYS A 129 -19.70 -27.03 -0.32
C LYS A 129 -20.76 -27.31 0.72
N LYS A 130 -20.57 -26.91 1.98
CA LYS A 130 -21.58 -27.05 3.04
C LYS A 130 -22.89 -26.37 2.68
N LEU A 131 -22.84 -25.14 2.17
CA LEU A 131 -24.04 -24.39 1.81
C LEU A 131 -24.79 -25.07 0.65
N ILE A 132 -24.07 -25.36 -0.44
CA ILE A 132 -24.70 -25.90 -1.66
C ILE A 132 -25.15 -27.35 -1.48
N SER A 133 -24.41 -28.16 -0.71
CA SER A 133 -24.82 -29.54 -0.38
C SER A 133 -26.16 -29.57 0.34
N ALA A 134 -26.37 -28.66 1.29
CA ALA A 134 -27.63 -28.51 2.01
C ALA A 134 -28.76 -27.99 1.11
N LEU A 135 -28.50 -27.00 0.25
CA LEU A 135 -29.51 -26.42 -0.64
C LEU A 135 -29.97 -27.38 -1.74
N GLU A 136 -29.03 -28.08 -2.36
CA GLU A 136 -29.29 -28.96 -3.51
C GLU A 136 -29.51 -30.42 -3.11
N SER A 137 -29.40 -30.74 -1.82
CA SER A 137 -29.51 -32.12 -1.28
C SER A 137 -28.53 -33.10 -1.94
N VAL A 138 -27.28 -32.68 -2.11
CA VAL A 138 -26.18 -33.47 -2.69
C VAL A 138 -25.04 -33.64 -1.69
N TYR A 139 -24.13 -34.57 -1.94
CA TYR A 139 -22.95 -34.74 -1.09
C TYR A 139 -21.85 -33.72 -1.44
N GLU A 140 -21.11 -33.22 -0.45
CA GLU A 140 -20.04 -32.24 -0.63
C GLU A 140 -18.95 -32.71 -1.60
N ASN A 141 -18.68 -34.01 -1.67
CA ASN A 141 -17.70 -34.61 -2.59
C ASN A 141 -18.17 -34.65 -4.05
N GLN A 142 -19.44 -34.34 -4.34
CA GLN A 142 -19.98 -34.19 -5.69
C GLN A 142 -19.85 -32.76 -6.22
N LEU A 143 -19.43 -31.82 -5.37
CA LEU A 143 -19.34 -30.41 -5.68
C LEU A 143 -17.91 -30.02 -6.03
N TYR A 144 -17.77 -29.16 -7.04
CA TYR A 144 -16.49 -28.63 -7.50
C TYR A 144 -16.65 -27.15 -7.82
N ILE A 145 -15.65 -26.35 -7.48
CA ILE A 145 -15.62 -24.92 -7.80
C ILE A 145 -15.08 -24.76 -9.23
N ASP A 146 -15.82 -24.05 -10.09
CA ASP A 146 -15.27 -23.58 -11.37
C ASP A 146 -14.52 -22.27 -11.12
N TYR A 147 -13.23 -22.36 -10.84
CA TYR A 147 -12.39 -21.20 -10.52
C TYR A 147 -12.28 -20.23 -11.69
N GLY A 148 -12.36 -20.73 -12.93
CA GLY A 148 -12.39 -19.87 -14.10
C GLY A 148 -13.65 -19.00 -14.16
N ARG A 149 -14.81 -19.56 -13.80
CA ARG A 149 -16.06 -18.80 -13.66
C ARG A 149 -16.02 -17.88 -12.45
N LEU A 150 -15.41 -18.32 -11.34
CA LEU A 150 -15.18 -17.48 -10.16
C LEU A 150 -14.39 -16.22 -10.54
N LEU A 151 -13.19 -16.37 -11.11
CA LEU A 151 -12.34 -15.23 -11.50
C LEU A 151 -13.03 -14.32 -12.53
N LYS A 152 -13.71 -14.89 -13.53
CA LYS A 152 -14.50 -14.10 -14.50
C LYS A 152 -15.59 -13.27 -13.81
N THR A 153 -16.25 -13.84 -12.81
CA THR A 153 -17.32 -13.18 -12.05
C THR A 153 -16.75 -12.06 -11.18
N LEU A 154 -15.62 -12.30 -10.50
CA LEU A 154 -14.94 -11.31 -9.66
C LEU A 154 -14.39 -10.15 -10.49
N LEU A 155 -13.77 -10.43 -11.65
CA LEU A 155 -13.26 -9.39 -12.53
C LEU A 155 -14.38 -8.57 -13.16
N ASN A 156 -15.47 -9.20 -13.61
CA ASN A 156 -16.61 -8.53 -14.24
C ASN A 156 -16.21 -7.54 -15.37
N GLY A 157 -15.23 -7.93 -16.20
CA GLY A 157 -14.72 -7.10 -17.29
C GLY A 157 -13.74 -5.99 -16.88
N ARG A 158 -13.43 -5.85 -15.58
CA ARG A 158 -12.40 -4.95 -15.07
C ARG A 158 -11.00 -5.49 -15.41
N GLN A 159 -10.04 -4.56 -15.54
CA GLN A 159 -8.66 -4.91 -15.80
C GLN A 159 -8.00 -5.44 -14.52
N ILE A 160 -7.21 -6.50 -14.67
CA ILE A 160 -6.45 -7.09 -13.57
C ILE A 160 -5.17 -6.28 -13.28
N GLY A 161 -4.85 -6.13 -12.00
CA GLY A 161 -3.64 -5.43 -11.54
C GLY A 161 -2.42 -6.34 -11.44
N ASP A 162 -2.59 -7.50 -10.81
CA ASP A 162 -1.58 -8.56 -10.69
C ASP A 162 -2.22 -9.93 -10.87
N ASP A 163 -1.38 -10.94 -11.06
CA ASP A 163 -1.73 -12.36 -11.03
C ASP A 163 -2.59 -12.71 -9.79
N PRO A 164 -3.78 -13.34 -9.94
CA PRO A 164 -4.58 -13.74 -8.79
C PRO A 164 -3.82 -14.69 -7.85
N VAL A 165 -4.00 -14.49 -6.55
CA VAL A 165 -3.39 -15.33 -5.52
C VAL A 165 -4.45 -16.24 -4.92
N ILE A 166 -4.21 -17.56 -4.96
CA ILE A 166 -5.08 -18.57 -4.39
C ILE A 166 -4.29 -19.38 -3.37
N VAL A 167 -4.69 -19.32 -2.10
CA VAL A 167 -4.00 -20.00 -0.99
C VAL A 167 -4.92 -21.06 -0.40
N GLY A 168 -4.44 -22.29 -0.23
CA GLY A 168 -5.22 -23.36 0.39
C GLY A 168 -4.99 -24.74 -0.23
N SER A 169 -6.04 -25.55 -0.28
CA SER A 169 -6.00 -26.81 -1.04
C SER A 169 -5.81 -26.52 -2.53
N ARG A 170 -4.89 -27.23 -3.21
CA ARG A 170 -4.66 -27.03 -4.65
C ARG A 170 -5.93 -27.31 -5.46
N PRO A 171 -6.33 -26.44 -6.40
CA PRO A 171 -7.35 -26.77 -7.39
C PRO A 171 -6.98 -28.04 -8.19
N PRO A 172 -7.96 -28.87 -8.62
CA PRO A 172 -7.68 -30.11 -9.35
C PRO A 172 -6.86 -29.87 -10.62
N PRO A 173 -5.92 -30.78 -11.01
CA PRO A 173 -5.08 -30.59 -12.20
C PRO A 173 -5.85 -30.49 -13.52
N ASN A 174 -7.07 -31.01 -13.56
CA ASN A 174 -7.96 -31.01 -14.73
C ASN A 174 -8.98 -29.84 -14.73
N ASP A 175 -8.85 -28.89 -13.80
CA ASP A 175 -9.76 -27.76 -13.70
C ASP A 175 -9.64 -26.80 -14.90
N SER A 176 -10.75 -26.16 -15.27
CA SER A 176 -10.80 -25.17 -16.36
C SER A 176 -9.92 -23.95 -16.11
N ILE A 177 -9.56 -23.68 -14.85
CA ILE A 177 -8.67 -22.60 -14.44
C ILE A 177 -7.34 -22.68 -15.19
N TRP A 178 -6.75 -23.86 -15.35
CA TRP A 178 -5.40 -24.00 -15.93
C TRP A 178 -5.34 -23.58 -17.40
N ARG A 179 -6.41 -23.83 -18.17
CA ARG A 179 -6.53 -23.32 -19.55
C ARG A 179 -6.88 -21.84 -19.57
N LYS A 180 -7.81 -21.43 -18.71
CA LYS A 180 -8.24 -20.02 -18.63
C LYS A 180 -7.11 -19.09 -18.17
N ILE A 181 -6.18 -19.57 -17.34
CA ILE A 181 -4.96 -18.87 -16.93
C ILE A 181 -4.13 -18.47 -18.16
N GLU A 182 -4.00 -19.37 -19.14
CA GLU A 182 -3.33 -19.06 -20.41
C GLU A 182 -4.14 -18.08 -21.27
N ASP A 183 -5.47 -18.24 -21.33
CA ASP A 183 -6.36 -17.40 -22.15
C ASP A 183 -6.52 -15.96 -21.63
N PHE A 184 -6.45 -15.76 -20.30
CA PHE A 184 -6.64 -14.44 -19.70
C PHE A 184 -5.35 -13.62 -19.57
N GLY A 185 -4.19 -14.20 -19.92
CA GLY A 185 -2.91 -13.50 -19.96
C GLY A 185 -2.29 -13.19 -18.58
N TYR A 186 -2.78 -13.81 -17.51
CA TYR A 186 -2.24 -13.72 -16.15
C TYR A 186 -1.96 -15.11 -15.58
N ARG A 187 -0.94 -15.24 -14.74
CA ARG A 187 -0.66 -16.50 -14.02
C ARG A 187 -1.46 -16.54 -12.72
N VAL A 188 -1.62 -17.71 -12.13
CA VAL A 188 -2.21 -17.85 -10.78
C VAL A 188 -1.15 -18.45 -9.87
N THR A 189 -0.88 -17.77 -8.77
CA THR A 189 0.02 -18.26 -7.73
C THR A 189 -0.79 -19.12 -6.77
N VAL A 190 -0.47 -20.42 -6.72
CA VAL A 190 -1.12 -21.39 -5.82
C VAL A 190 -0.15 -21.85 -4.75
N PHE A 191 -0.54 -21.66 -3.49
CA PHE A 191 0.20 -22.15 -2.32
C PHE A 191 -0.55 -23.31 -1.67
N ASP A 192 0.12 -24.46 -1.56
CA ASP A 192 -0.48 -25.71 -1.07
C ASP A 192 -0.37 -25.86 0.45
N LYS A 193 -1.48 -26.25 1.09
CA LYS A 193 -1.44 -26.75 2.48
C LYS A 193 -0.85 -28.15 2.54
N ASN A 194 0.42 -28.28 2.96
CA ASN A 194 1.00 -29.58 3.29
C ASN A 194 0.46 -30.07 4.66
N TYR A 195 -0.12 -31.28 4.68
CA TYR A 195 -0.67 -31.94 5.88
C TYR A 195 0.36 -32.21 7.00
N ALA A 196 1.65 -32.01 6.73
CA ALA A 196 2.74 -32.20 7.68
C ALA A 196 3.20 -30.84 8.25
N PHE A 197 2.67 -30.48 9.43
CA PHE A 197 3.25 -29.53 10.38
C PHE A 197 3.36 -28.03 10.00
N GLN A 198 2.78 -27.55 8.89
CA GLN A 198 2.89 -26.14 8.46
C GLN A 198 1.54 -25.40 8.32
N GLU A 199 0.51 -25.76 9.08
CA GLU A 199 -0.80 -25.08 9.06
C GLU A 199 -0.68 -23.55 9.25
N LYS A 200 0.23 -23.10 10.13
CA LYS A 200 0.40 -21.67 10.46
C LYS A 200 1.21 -20.86 9.45
N GLU A 201 1.95 -21.49 8.54
CA GLU A 201 2.81 -20.76 7.58
C GLU A 201 2.04 -20.41 6.29
N VAL A 202 1.12 -21.28 5.85
CA VAL A 202 0.33 -21.07 4.63
C VAL A 202 -0.81 -20.07 4.84
N ASP A 203 -1.45 -20.06 6.01
CA ASP A 203 -2.52 -19.08 6.30
C ASP A 203 -1.98 -17.63 6.34
N ASN A 204 -0.69 -17.45 6.64
CA ASN A 204 -0.04 -16.13 6.56
C ASN A 204 0.25 -15.68 5.12
N GLU A 205 0.31 -16.60 4.15
CA GLU A 205 0.74 -16.27 2.80
C GLU A 205 -0.25 -15.37 2.06
N LEU A 206 -1.56 -15.58 2.25
CA LEU A 206 -2.58 -14.73 1.66
C LEU A 206 -2.51 -13.32 2.25
N TRP A 207 -2.26 -13.23 3.56
CA TRP A 207 -2.05 -11.96 4.26
C TRP A 207 -0.78 -11.24 3.78
N LEU A 208 0.32 -11.97 3.56
CA LEU A 208 1.59 -11.45 3.05
C LEU A 208 1.39 -10.92 1.63
N SER A 209 0.73 -11.68 0.77
CA SER A 209 0.41 -11.28 -0.60
C SER A 209 -0.42 -10.00 -0.67
N ILE A 210 -1.42 -9.85 0.21
CA ILE A 210 -2.18 -8.58 0.34
C ILE A 210 -1.25 -7.45 0.80
N SER A 211 -0.38 -7.71 1.77
CA SER A 211 0.56 -6.70 2.29
C SER A 211 1.58 -6.26 1.24
N ASP A 212 2.05 -7.17 0.40
CA ASP A 212 3.01 -6.89 -0.66
C ASP A 212 2.36 -6.05 -1.76
N ALA A 213 1.14 -6.41 -2.21
CA ALA A 213 0.38 -5.59 -3.15
C ALA A 213 0.18 -4.15 -2.63
N ILE A 214 -0.13 -3.99 -1.35
CA ILE A 214 -0.31 -2.67 -0.71
C ILE A 214 1.01 -1.86 -0.61
N GLN A 215 2.17 -2.52 -0.62
CA GLN A 215 3.49 -1.89 -0.50
C GLN A 215 4.15 -1.60 -1.85
N GLU A 216 3.99 -2.50 -2.81
CA GLU A 216 4.64 -2.44 -4.12
C GLU A 216 3.90 -1.50 -5.08
N HIS A 217 2.58 -1.42 -4.98
CA HIS A 217 1.79 -0.54 -5.83
C HIS A 217 1.81 0.90 -5.33
N LYS A 218 2.39 1.76 -6.17
CA LYS A 218 2.48 3.21 -5.97
C LYS A 218 1.11 3.90 -5.91
N ARG A 219 0.10 3.34 -6.57
CA ARG A 219 -1.29 3.83 -6.60
C ARG A 219 -2.23 2.75 -6.05
N PRO A 220 -3.26 3.13 -5.27
CA PRO A 220 -4.23 2.16 -4.79
C PRO A 220 -5.02 1.55 -5.96
N GLY A 221 -5.36 0.27 -5.84
CA GLY A 221 -6.31 -0.42 -6.70
C GLY A 221 -7.55 -0.87 -5.92
N ILE A 222 -8.16 -1.94 -6.40
CA ILE A 222 -9.28 -2.64 -5.76
C ILE A 222 -8.77 -3.99 -5.25
N ILE A 223 -8.81 -4.21 -3.95
CA ILE A 223 -8.58 -5.52 -3.34
C ILE A 223 -9.91 -6.27 -3.32
N VAL A 224 -9.95 -7.42 -3.98
CA VAL A 224 -11.06 -8.37 -3.92
C VAL A 224 -10.60 -9.54 -3.05
N LEU A 225 -11.15 -9.65 -1.84
CA LEU A 225 -10.93 -10.78 -0.94
C LEU A 225 -12.09 -11.75 -1.04
N VAL A 226 -11.78 -13.03 -1.24
CA VAL A 226 -12.75 -14.13 -1.25
C VAL A 226 -12.51 -15.02 -0.03
N ALA A 227 -12.97 -14.55 1.13
CA ALA A 227 -12.86 -15.22 2.42
C ALA A 227 -13.82 -14.60 3.44
N GLY A 228 -14.25 -15.38 4.45
CA GLY A 228 -15.09 -14.96 5.56
C GLY A 228 -14.36 -14.73 6.88
N ASP A 229 -13.07 -15.08 6.98
CA ASP A 229 -12.33 -15.05 8.25
C ASP A 229 -11.99 -13.63 8.74
N GLY A 230 -12.23 -13.36 10.02
CA GLY A 230 -11.92 -12.08 10.66
C GLY A 230 -10.42 -11.75 10.74
N ASP A 231 -9.54 -12.73 10.54
CA ASP A 231 -8.09 -12.55 10.64
C ASP A 231 -7.50 -11.74 9.47
N TYR A 232 -8.25 -11.56 8.38
CA TYR A 232 -7.88 -10.64 7.29
C TYR A 232 -8.08 -9.17 7.63
N ARG A 233 -8.85 -8.85 8.68
CA ARG A 233 -9.18 -7.46 9.06
C ARG A 233 -7.95 -6.53 9.16
N PRO A 234 -6.84 -6.90 9.82
CA PRO A 234 -5.69 -5.99 9.94
C PRO A 234 -5.08 -5.60 8.60
N ALA A 235 -5.02 -6.52 7.62
CA ALA A 235 -4.48 -6.22 6.29
C ALA A 235 -5.42 -5.31 5.50
N LEU A 236 -6.72 -5.62 5.51
CA LEU A 236 -7.74 -4.81 4.85
C LEU A 236 -7.89 -3.42 5.49
N THR A 237 -7.76 -3.27 6.81
CA THR A 237 -7.70 -1.95 7.46
C THR A 237 -6.50 -1.14 6.95
N ARG A 238 -5.34 -1.77 6.77
CA ARG A 238 -4.16 -1.09 6.18
C ARG A 238 -4.40 -0.67 4.74
N ALA A 239 -5.11 -1.48 3.95
CA ALA A 239 -5.50 -1.15 2.59
C ALA A 239 -6.37 0.12 2.56
N LEU A 240 -7.44 0.14 3.36
CA LEU A 240 -8.36 1.28 3.47
C LEU A 240 -7.64 2.56 3.92
N LEU A 241 -6.71 2.46 4.87
CA LEU A 241 -5.88 3.60 5.32
C LEU A 241 -4.93 4.13 4.22
N ARG A 242 -4.70 3.36 3.16
CA ARG A 242 -3.89 3.72 1.99
C ARG A 242 -4.76 3.96 0.76
N ASP A 243 -6.03 4.30 0.96
CA ASP A 243 -7.00 4.67 -0.09
C ASP A 243 -7.32 3.53 -1.09
N TRP A 244 -7.04 2.27 -0.74
CA TRP A 244 -7.51 1.12 -1.52
C TRP A 244 -9.01 0.92 -1.35
N ILE A 245 -9.68 0.52 -2.43
CA ILE A 245 -11.04 0.00 -2.35
C ILE A 245 -10.95 -1.47 -1.92
N VAL A 246 -11.77 -1.87 -0.96
CA VAL A 246 -11.85 -3.26 -0.50
C VAL A 246 -13.24 -3.81 -0.82
N GLU A 247 -13.27 -4.90 -1.58
CA GLU A 247 -14.45 -5.72 -1.87
C GLU A 247 -14.28 -7.08 -1.22
N ILE A 248 -15.23 -7.48 -0.36
CA ILE A 248 -15.25 -8.80 0.25
C ILE A 248 -16.38 -9.59 -0.41
N TRP A 249 -16.02 -10.69 -1.05
CA TRP A 249 -16.95 -11.59 -1.74
C TRP A 249 -17.06 -12.88 -0.95
N PHE A 250 -18.08 -12.99 -0.10
CA PHE A 250 -18.31 -14.19 0.69
C PHE A 250 -19.79 -14.35 1.09
N TRP A 251 -20.17 -15.54 1.55
CA TRP A 251 -21.53 -15.79 2.03
C TRP A 251 -21.78 -15.12 3.37
N ASP A 252 -22.89 -14.38 3.48
CA ASP A 252 -23.17 -13.55 4.66
C ASP A 252 -23.21 -14.34 5.98
N HIS A 253 -23.76 -15.56 5.96
CA HIS A 253 -23.86 -16.41 7.16
C HIS A 253 -22.50 -16.92 7.66
N ALA A 254 -21.49 -17.01 6.78
CA ALA A 254 -20.16 -17.52 7.09
C ALA A 254 -19.10 -16.40 7.23
N MET A 255 -19.52 -15.13 7.09
CA MET A 255 -18.64 -13.98 7.21
C MET A 255 -18.56 -13.46 8.64
N SER A 256 -17.35 -13.30 9.17
CA SER A 256 -17.09 -12.73 10.48
C SER A 256 -17.62 -11.30 10.61
N GLN A 257 -18.23 -10.97 11.76
CA GLN A 257 -18.67 -9.60 12.07
C GLN A 257 -17.53 -8.57 11.94
N ARG A 258 -16.29 -8.99 12.24
CA ARG A 258 -15.08 -8.16 12.09
C ARG A 258 -14.84 -7.70 10.65
N LEU A 259 -15.23 -8.51 9.66
CA LEU A 259 -15.19 -8.14 8.25
C LEU A 259 -16.43 -7.36 7.81
N LYS A 260 -17.63 -7.73 8.29
CA LYS A 260 -18.87 -7.02 7.96
C LYS A 260 -18.80 -5.52 8.29
N TRP A 261 -18.10 -5.16 9.35
CA TRP A 261 -17.98 -3.78 9.84
C TRP A 261 -16.67 -3.11 9.46
N ILE A 262 -15.92 -3.64 8.49
CA ILE A 262 -14.58 -3.14 8.19
C ILE A 262 -14.54 -1.69 7.68
N ASN A 263 -15.63 -1.24 7.05
CA ASN A 263 -15.81 0.14 6.59
C ASN A 263 -16.33 1.09 7.68
N MET A 264 -16.58 0.60 8.90
CA MET A 264 -16.87 1.45 10.04
C MET A 264 -15.56 1.81 10.76
N PRO A 265 -15.26 3.11 10.96
CA PRO A 265 -14.07 3.50 11.71
C PRO A 265 -14.12 2.85 13.10
N TYR A 266 -13.01 2.20 13.47
CA TYR A 266 -12.86 1.56 14.76
C TYR A 266 -13.18 2.56 15.88
N ARG A 267 -14.29 2.30 16.58
CA ARG A 267 -14.76 3.02 17.75
C ARG A 267 -14.49 2.13 18.95
N SER A 268 -13.50 2.51 19.76
CA SER A 268 -13.15 1.79 20.99
C SER A 268 -14.11 2.08 22.15
N ASP A 269 -15.18 2.83 21.91
CA ASP A 269 -16.13 3.40 22.88
C ASP A 269 -17.56 2.84 22.75
N LEU A 270 -17.73 1.67 22.11
CA LEU A 270 -18.97 0.87 22.13
C LEU A 270 -18.70 -0.55 22.62
#